data_AF-A0A0F9XXP1-F1
#
_entry.id   AF-A0A0F9XXP1-F1
#
_cell.length_a   1.000
_cell.length_b   1.000
_cell.length_c   1.000
_cell.angle_alpha   90.00
_cell.angle_beta   90.00
_cell.angle_gamma   90.00
#
_symmetry.space_group_name_H-M   'P 1'
#
loop_
_entity.id
_entity.type
_entity.pdbx_description
1 polymer ?
#
loop_
_entity_poly.entity_id
_entity_poly.type
_entity_poly.pdbx_seq_one_letter_code
_entity_poly.pdbx_strand_id
1 'polypeptide(L)'
;MPFITQGKTNLTYILIVIVLAVIVGGGILGYYYSWIKELEVKLAELELKLPEVKPPEDETVNWKTYRNEEYGFEVKYPSDFYFVEYDDKKQITFESKKWENYQANHPFINISIYETDLSVKDWIEDNFSPIQLSQKGDEEIVSGVQNEVTSKIEHKIIAGSDATIFYWWGVSGGGDNAVFKNGNILYHLQRHLAGSLENPEDTVPRKLFDQMLSAFKFIDKTIEEKFDSEKIEKLVSFYDSNRIEKKIFVYNTFDENGQIAIYLTDGNLTWDSAIKIIDIVGSDIRNSPFISAGVGEKKYIVIELRGSDNLTLVIADEKGDLIVKPFTSLIYENPELKGYNIFFEYWESSSSFWARAVSFAEGPPPFKVLVDAKTGKIIEKKPLSQ
;
A
#
# COMPACT_ATOMS: atom_id res chain seq x y z
N MET A 1 -59.90 -21.66 8.42
CA MET A 1 -60.41 -22.97 7.98
C MET A 1 -59.42 -24.03 8.45
N PRO A 2 -59.81 -24.96 9.33
CA PRO A 2 -58.91 -25.96 9.90
C PRO A 2 -58.93 -27.22 9.02
N PHE A 3 -57.86 -27.46 8.24
CA PHE A 3 -57.79 -28.59 7.31
C PHE A 3 -57.10 -29.84 7.86
N ILE A 4 -56.77 -29.90 9.16
CA ILE A 4 -56.13 -31.09 9.74
C ILE A 4 -56.85 -31.47 11.04
N THR A 5 -57.92 -32.25 10.89
CA THR A 5 -58.51 -33.03 11.99
C THR A 5 -57.66 -34.29 12.24
N GLN A 6 -57.56 -34.66 13.51
CA GLN A 6 -56.71 -35.73 14.04
C GLN A 6 -57.23 -37.11 13.60
N GLY A 7 -56.83 -37.58 12.42
CA GLY A 7 -57.12 -38.90 11.88
C GLY A 7 -55.88 -39.46 11.18
N LYS A 8 -55.59 -40.76 11.40
CA LYS A 8 -54.42 -41.52 10.89
C LYS A 8 -53.88 -40.95 9.57
N THR A 9 -52.65 -40.41 9.60
CA THR A 9 -51.94 -39.95 8.41
C THR A 9 -51.80 -41.10 7.43
N ASN A 10 -52.45 -40.96 6.28
CA ASN A 10 -52.42 -41.98 5.25
C ASN A 10 -51.07 -41.86 4.50
N LEU A 11 -50.20 -42.85 4.73
CA LEU A 11 -48.83 -42.97 4.19
C LEU A 11 -48.77 -42.71 2.67
N THR A 12 -49.83 -43.05 1.94
CA THR A 12 -49.95 -42.80 0.50
C THR A 12 -49.83 -41.31 0.16
N TYR A 13 -50.41 -40.40 0.97
CA TYR A 13 -50.29 -38.96 0.71
C TYR A 13 -48.90 -38.42 0.98
N ILE A 14 -48.21 -38.94 2.01
CA ILE A 14 -46.82 -38.56 2.30
C ILE A 14 -45.92 -38.95 1.11
N LEU A 15 -46.13 -40.14 0.56
CA LEU A 15 -45.36 -40.62 -0.59
C LEU A 15 -45.62 -39.78 -1.85
N ILE A 16 -46.87 -39.35 -2.08
CA ILE A 16 -47.22 -38.42 -3.18
C ILE A 16 -46.51 -37.07 -3.01
N VAL A 17 -46.48 -36.51 -1.80
CA VAL A 17 -45.80 -35.22 -1.54
C VAL A 17 -44.29 -35.31 -1.76
N ILE A 18 -43.65 -36.43 -1.35
CA ILE A 18 -42.22 -36.65 -1.58
C ILE A 18 -41.91 -36.74 -3.08
N VAL A 19 -42.72 -37.48 -3.84
CA VAL A 19 -42.54 -37.59 -5.30
C VAL A 19 -42.69 -36.23 -5.98
N LEU A 20 -43.67 -35.42 -5.57
CA LEU A 20 -43.83 -34.06 -6.09
C LEU A 20 -42.63 -33.16 -5.73
N ALA A 21 -42.13 -33.25 -4.50
CA ALA A 21 -40.96 -32.47 -4.08
C ALA A 21 -39.70 -32.83 -4.89
N VAL A 22 -39.50 -34.11 -5.22
CA VAL A 22 -38.38 -34.57 -6.06
C VAL A 22 -38.52 -34.07 -7.50
N ILE A 23 -39.73 -34.09 -8.07
CA ILE A 23 -39.98 -33.59 -9.43
C ILE A 23 -39.72 -32.08 -9.51
N VAL A 24 -40.22 -31.31 -8.54
CA VAL A 24 -40.01 -29.86 -8.48
C VAL A 24 -38.53 -29.53 -8.23
N GLY A 25 -37.89 -30.20 -7.27
CA GLY A 25 -36.47 -30.01 -6.98
C GLY A 25 -35.57 -30.37 -8.16
N GLY A 26 -35.85 -31.49 -8.84
CA GLY A 26 -35.14 -31.90 -10.05
C GLY A 26 -35.33 -30.93 -11.21
N GLY A 27 -36.54 -30.40 -11.39
CA GLY A 27 -36.82 -29.37 -12.40
C GLY A 27 -36.06 -28.07 -12.15
N ILE A 28 -36.02 -27.60 -10.89
CA ILE A 28 -35.26 -26.39 -10.51
C ILE A 28 -33.76 -26.61 -10.74
N LEU A 29 -33.20 -27.73 -10.30
CA LEU A 29 -31.77 -28.04 -10.48
C LEU A 29 -31.40 -28.16 -11.97
N GLY A 30 -32.23 -28.81 -12.78
CA GLY A 30 -32.02 -28.92 -14.22
C GLY A 30 -32.05 -27.56 -14.92
N TYR A 31 -32.96 -26.67 -14.51
CA TYR A 31 -33.02 -25.29 -15.01
C TYR A 31 -31.76 -24.49 -14.66
N TYR A 32 -31.31 -24.54 -13.40
CA TYR A 32 -30.07 -23.88 -12.97
C TYR A 32 -28.84 -24.38 -13.74
N TYR A 33 -28.74 -25.70 -13.95
CA TYR A 33 -27.63 -26.28 -14.69
C TYR A 33 -27.60 -25.82 -16.15
N SER A 34 -28.76 -25.73 -16.80
CA SER A 34 -28.85 -25.21 -18.18
C SER A 34 -28.46 -23.72 -18.26
N TRP A 35 -28.85 -22.92 -17.28
CA TRP A 35 -28.53 -21.49 -17.24
C TRP A 35 -27.03 -21.22 -17.02
N ILE A 36 -26.37 -21.98 -16.14
CA ILE A 36 -24.91 -21.87 -15.92
C ILE A 36 -24.14 -22.23 -17.20
N LYS A 37 -24.55 -23.29 -17.90
CA LYS A 37 -23.91 -23.69 -19.15
C LYS A 37 -24.01 -22.63 -20.25
N GLU A 38 -25.14 -21.91 -20.32
CA GLU A 38 -25.29 -20.78 -21.22
C GLU A 38 -24.36 -19.62 -20.84
N LEU A 39 -24.15 -19.39 -19.55
CA LEU A 39 -23.22 -18.38 -19.03
C LEU A 39 -21.77 -18.70 -19.40
N GLU A 40 -21.34 -19.96 -19.25
CA GLU A 40 -20.00 -20.41 -19.62
C GLU A 40 -19.71 -20.21 -21.11
N VAL A 41 -20.69 -20.51 -21.98
CA VAL A 41 -20.55 -20.30 -23.43
C VAL A 41 -20.44 -18.81 -23.77
N LYS A 42 -21.26 -17.95 -23.16
CA LYS A 42 -21.18 -16.50 -23.36
C LYS A 42 -19.86 -15.94 -22.86
N LEU A 43 -19.36 -16.42 -21.72
CA LEU A 43 -18.09 -16.00 -21.15
C LEU A 43 -16.92 -16.40 -22.06
N ALA A 44 -16.92 -17.64 -22.57
CA ALA A 44 -15.92 -18.10 -23.52
C ALA A 44 -15.95 -17.31 -24.84
N GLU A 45 -17.14 -16.95 -25.34
CA GLU A 45 -17.27 -16.09 -26.53
C GLU A 45 -16.75 -14.67 -26.28
N LEU A 46 -16.92 -14.14 -25.06
CA LEU A 46 -16.37 -12.85 -24.61
C LEU A 46 -14.84 -12.88 -24.53
N GLU A 47 -14.25 -13.95 -24.00
CA GLU A 47 -12.79 -14.13 -23.98
C GLU A 47 -12.20 -14.23 -25.39
N LEU A 48 -12.90 -14.91 -26.31
CA LEU A 48 -12.47 -15.06 -27.71
C LEU A 48 -12.64 -13.77 -28.54
N LYS A 49 -13.53 -12.87 -28.11
CA LYS A 49 -13.77 -11.56 -28.74
C LYS A 49 -12.97 -10.43 -28.12
N LEU A 50 -12.26 -10.66 -27.01
CA LEU A 50 -11.34 -9.65 -26.51
C LEU A 50 -10.24 -9.47 -27.56
N PRO A 51 -10.04 -8.25 -28.10
CA PRO A 51 -8.92 -8.00 -28.99
C PRO A 51 -7.65 -8.40 -28.25
N GLU A 52 -6.82 -9.20 -28.91
CA GLU A 52 -5.49 -9.55 -28.43
C GLU A 52 -4.76 -8.23 -28.14
N VAL A 53 -4.67 -7.87 -26.86
CA VAL A 53 -3.94 -6.69 -26.41
C VAL A 53 -2.48 -7.01 -26.69
N LYS A 54 -2.02 -6.68 -27.89
CA LYS A 54 -0.58 -6.62 -28.16
C LYS A 54 0.00 -5.80 -27.02
N PRO A 55 1.01 -6.31 -26.29
CA PRO A 55 1.69 -5.49 -25.30
C PRO A 55 2.06 -4.19 -26.02
N PRO A 56 1.68 -3.03 -25.47
CA PRO A 56 1.96 -1.76 -26.11
C PRO A 56 3.45 -1.78 -26.44
N GLU A 57 3.77 -1.67 -27.72
CA GLU A 57 5.14 -1.56 -28.18
C GLU A 57 5.76 -0.45 -27.33
N ASP A 58 6.80 -0.75 -26.56
CA ASP A 58 7.34 0.18 -25.57
C ASP A 58 7.90 1.39 -26.35
N GLU A 59 7.07 2.42 -26.52
CA GLU A 59 7.40 3.63 -27.26
C GLU A 59 8.59 4.37 -26.62
N THR A 60 9.05 3.92 -25.44
CA THR A 60 10.20 4.44 -24.71
C THR A 60 11.50 3.65 -24.89
N VAL A 61 11.57 2.66 -25.79
CA VAL A 61 12.77 1.80 -25.98
C VAL A 61 14.04 2.60 -26.27
N ASN A 62 13.94 3.72 -27.01
CA ASN A 62 15.07 4.58 -27.36
C ASN A 62 15.20 5.82 -26.47
N TRP A 63 14.54 5.87 -25.32
CA TRP A 63 14.61 7.01 -24.41
C TRP A 63 15.85 6.94 -23.54
N LYS A 64 16.31 8.12 -23.11
CA LYS A 64 17.37 8.28 -22.10
C LYS A 64 16.75 8.35 -20.72
N THR A 65 17.56 8.09 -19.69
CA THR A 65 17.15 8.24 -18.29
C THR A 65 17.88 9.42 -17.67
N TYR A 66 17.13 10.33 -17.06
CA TYR A 66 17.63 11.31 -16.12
C TYR A 66 17.41 10.76 -14.71
N ARG A 67 18.43 10.82 -13.86
CA ARG A 67 18.40 10.29 -12.49
C ARG A 67 19.03 11.30 -11.55
N ASN A 68 18.29 11.72 -10.54
CA ASN A 68 18.76 12.65 -9.53
C ASN A 68 18.65 12.01 -8.13
N GLU A 69 19.80 11.64 -7.57
CA GLU A 69 19.90 10.95 -6.27
C GLU A 69 19.61 11.89 -5.09
N GLU A 70 19.94 13.19 -5.23
CA GLU A 70 19.73 14.20 -4.19
C GLU A 70 18.25 14.29 -3.84
N TYR A 71 17.42 14.49 -4.87
CA TYR A 71 15.98 14.61 -4.73
C TYR A 71 15.26 13.26 -4.80
N GLY A 72 15.92 12.18 -5.23
CA GLY A 72 15.42 10.82 -5.13
C GLY A 72 14.39 10.46 -6.21
N PHE A 73 14.64 10.84 -7.47
CA PHE A 73 13.77 10.46 -8.59
C PHE A 73 14.55 10.17 -9.88
N GLU A 74 13.95 9.34 -10.72
CA GLU A 74 14.37 9.14 -12.11
C GLU A 74 13.19 9.33 -13.07
N VAL A 75 13.49 9.80 -14.27
CA VAL A 75 12.50 9.98 -15.34
C VAL A 75 13.14 9.67 -16.68
N LYS A 76 12.42 8.96 -17.55
CA LYS A 76 12.86 8.79 -18.93
C LYS A 76 12.44 10.00 -19.77
N TYR A 77 13.26 10.35 -20.77
CA TYR A 77 12.96 11.39 -21.75
C TYR A 77 13.49 11.01 -23.15
N PRO A 78 12.95 11.59 -24.25
CA PRO A 78 13.35 11.17 -25.59
C PRO A 78 14.81 11.49 -25.93
N SER A 79 15.43 10.67 -26.78
CA SER A 79 16.86 10.79 -27.13
C SER A 79 17.23 12.06 -27.93
N ASP A 80 16.27 12.64 -28.62
CA ASP A 80 16.37 13.90 -29.37
C ASP A 80 16.17 15.13 -28.47
N PHE A 81 15.94 14.94 -27.17
CA PHE A 81 15.99 16.01 -26.18
C PHE A 81 17.39 16.09 -25.53
N TYR A 82 17.68 17.28 -24.99
CA TYR A 82 18.72 17.53 -24.00
C TYR A 82 18.05 18.04 -22.72
N PHE A 83 18.81 18.11 -21.63
CA PHE A 83 18.34 18.70 -20.38
C PHE A 83 19.32 19.74 -19.86
N VAL A 84 18.78 20.69 -19.08
CA VAL A 84 19.55 21.73 -18.37
C VAL A 84 19.11 21.71 -16.91
N GLU A 85 20.07 21.62 -16.01
CA GLU A 85 19.85 21.73 -14.56
C GLU A 85 20.12 23.16 -14.09
N TYR A 86 19.23 23.67 -13.24
CA TYR A 86 19.33 24.97 -12.61
C TYR A 86 19.35 24.77 -11.09
N ASP A 87 20.54 24.52 -10.54
CA ASP A 87 20.75 24.21 -9.12
C ASP A 87 20.18 25.29 -8.18
N ASP A 88 20.31 26.56 -8.56
CA ASP A 88 19.80 27.70 -7.79
C ASP A 88 18.28 27.73 -7.68
N LYS A 89 17.58 27.10 -8.64
CA LYS A 89 16.12 27.04 -8.74
C LYS A 89 15.56 25.64 -8.44
N LYS A 90 16.42 24.65 -8.18
CA LYS A 90 16.04 23.24 -8.06
C LYS A 90 15.13 22.79 -9.20
N GLN A 91 15.53 23.13 -10.43
CA GLN A 91 14.74 22.89 -11.64
C GLN A 91 15.55 22.12 -12.68
N ILE A 92 14.88 21.20 -13.36
CA ILE A 92 15.42 20.49 -14.52
C ILE A 92 14.51 20.76 -15.71
N THR A 93 15.05 21.23 -16.83
CA THR A 93 14.29 21.49 -18.05
C THR A 93 14.74 20.55 -19.16
N PHE A 94 13.80 19.90 -19.82
CA PHE A 94 13.97 19.03 -20.99
C PHE A 94 13.50 19.76 -22.25
N GLU A 95 14.42 19.93 -23.20
CA GLU A 95 14.21 20.67 -24.44
C GLU A 95 14.56 19.82 -25.65
N SER A 96 13.77 19.94 -26.72
CA SER A 96 14.08 19.27 -27.99
C SER A 96 15.33 19.93 -28.59
N LYS A 97 16.27 19.13 -29.08
CA LYS A 97 17.49 19.64 -29.75
C LYS A 97 17.22 20.60 -30.91
N LYS A 98 16.01 20.59 -31.49
CA LYS A 98 15.63 21.58 -32.51
C LYS A 98 15.65 23.02 -31.99
N TRP A 99 15.51 23.21 -30.68
CA TRP A 99 15.56 24.50 -29.99
C TRP A 99 16.93 24.82 -29.41
N GLU A 100 17.94 23.97 -29.63
CA GLU A 100 19.30 24.23 -29.15
C GLU A 100 19.81 25.54 -29.76
N ASN A 101 20.20 26.50 -28.91
CA ASN A 101 20.59 27.88 -29.25
C ASN A 101 19.46 28.83 -29.65
N TYR A 102 18.18 28.43 -29.53
CA TYR A 102 17.06 29.33 -29.79
C TYR A 102 16.88 30.32 -28.63
N GLN A 103 17.03 31.62 -28.90
CA GLN A 103 17.06 32.66 -27.86
C GLN A 103 15.68 33.22 -27.47
N ALA A 104 14.59 32.73 -28.08
CA ALA A 104 13.23 33.15 -27.77
C ALA A 104 12.47 32.08 -26.96
N ASN A 105 11.29 32.46 -26.44
CA ASN A 105 10.39 31.56 -25.74
C ASN A 105 10.05 30.35 -26.63
N HIS A 106 10.24 29.14 -26.12
CA HIS A 106 10.01 27.90 -26.84
C HIS A 106 9.43 26.83 -25.90
N PRO A 107 8.81 25.77 -26.43
CA PRO A 107 8.20 24.73 -25.59
C PRO A 107 9.23 23.81 -24.94
N PHE A 108 8.97 23.45 -23.69
CA PHE A 108 9.81 22.55 -22.89
C PHE A 108 8.95 21.75 -21.91
N ILE A 109 9.55 20.72 -21.31
CA ILE A 109 9.02 20.08 -20.11
C ILE A 109 9.98 20.38 -18.97
N ASN A 110 9.53 20.94 -17.86
CA ASN A 110 10.36 21.14 -16.68
C ASN A 110 9.84 20.36 -15.48
N ILE A 111 10.76 20.07 -14.57
CA ILE A 111 10.53 19.50 -13.26
C ILE A 111 11.07 20.50 -12.25
N SER A 112 10.18 21.11 -11.47
CA SER A 112 10.53 22.01 -10.37
C SER A 112 10.35 21.27 -9.05
N ILE A 113 11.28 21.46 -8.12
CA ILE A 113 11.36 20.70 -6.87
C ILE A 113 11.25 21.66 -5.69
N TYR A 114 10.34 21.36 -4.76
CA TYR A 114 10.07 22.19 -3.59
C TYR A 114 10.11 21.35 -2.32
N GLU A 115 10.84 21.83 -1.31
CA GLU A 115 10.75 21.28 0.05
C GLU A 115 9.65 22.05 0.79
N THR A 116 8.56 21.37 1.14
CA THR A 116 7.39 22.01 1.75
C THR A 116 6.53 21.04 2.56
N ASP A 117 6.00 21.54 3.67
CA ASP A 117 5.02 20.82 4.49
C ASP A 117 3.58 20.98 3.97
N LEU A 118 3.35 21.88 3.00
CA LEU A 118 2.03 22.09 2.39
C LEU A 118 1.51 20.82 1.70
N SER A 119 0.19 20.62 1.73
CA SER A 119 -0.43 19.60 0.89
C SER A 119 -0.31 19.99 -0.60
N VAL A 120 -0.50 19.02 -1.51
CA VAL A 120 -0.53 19.32 -2.96
C VAL A 120 -1.57 20.40 -3.28
N LYS A 121 -2.75 20.31 -2.66
CA LYS A 121 -3.84 21.26 -2.85
C LYS A 121 -3.48 22.66 -2.37
N ASP A 122 -2.98 22.77 -1.13
CA ASP A 122 -2.61 24.07 -0.55
C ASP A 122 -1.48 24.72 -1.35
N TRP A 123 -0.49 23.92 -1.79
CA TRP A 123 0.59 24.43 -2.63
C TRP A 123 0.08 24.94 -3.99
N ILE A 124 -0.88 24.25 -4.61
CA ILE A 124 -1.50 24.73 -5.85
C ILE A 124 -2.25 26.04 -5.61
N GLU A 125 -3.03 26.15 -4.53
CA GLU A 125 -3.77 27.37 -4.19
C GLU A 125 -2.85 28.56 -3.87
N ASP A 126 -1.67 28.32 -3.30
CA ASP A 126 -0.68 29.35 -2.99
C ASP A 126 0.10 29.85 -4.23
N ASN A 127 0.34 28.97 -5.22
CA ASN A 127 1.20 29.28 -6.37
C ASN A 127 0.42 29.58 -7.66
N PHE A 128 -0.83 29.12 -7.73
CA PHE A 128 -1.72 29.35 -8.85
C PHE A 128 -2.95 30.13 -8.38
N SER A 129 -3.89 30.34 -9.30
CA SER A 129 -5.17 30.94 -8.96
C SER A 129 -6.06 29.93 -8.21
N PRO A 130 -7.01 30.40 -7.37
CA PRO A 130 -7.75 29.52 -6.47
C PRO A 130 -8.55 28.43 -7.19
N ILE A 131 -8.57 27.23 -6.60
CA ILE A 131 -9.42 26.11 -7.02
C ILE A 131 -10.88 26.45 -6.68
N GLN A 132 -11.78 26.30 -7.64
CA GLN A 132 -13.22 26.51 -7.43
C GLN A 132 -14.02 25.27 -7.84
N LEU A 133 -15.19 25.09 -7.23
CA LEU A 133 -16.13 24.08 -7.65
C LEU A 133 -16.95 24.61 -8.84
N SER A 134 -16.94 23.86 -9.93
CA SER A 134 -17.82 24.10 -11.08
C SER A 134 -19.29 23.98 -10.69
N GLN A 135 -20.20 24.50 -11.53
CA GLN A 135 -21.64 24.31 -11.33
C GLN A 135 -22.08 22.83 -11.32
N LYS A 136 -21.24 21.92 -11.83
CA LYS A 136 -21.49 20.47 -11.86
C LYS A 136 -20.87 19.73 -10.67
N GLY A 137 -20.16 20.43 -9.78
CA GLY A 137 -19.49 19.84 -8.62
C GLY A 137 -18.10 19.26 -8.89
N ASP A 138 -17.60 19.36 -10.12
CA ASP A 138 -16.20 19.03 -10.44
C ASP A 138 -15.27 20.17 -9.97
N GLU A 139 -14.09 19.86 -9.44
CA GLU A 139 -13.06 20.86 -9.11
C GLU A 139 -12.39 21.38 -10.39
N GLU A 140 -12.28 22.71 -10.50
CA GLU A 140 -11.70 23.42 -11.65
C GLU A 140 -10.72 24.49 -11.14
N ILE A 141 -9.67 24.75 -11.94
CA ILE A 141 -8.74 25.85 -11.66
C ILE A 141 -9.13 27.06 -12.51
N VAL A 142 -9.26 28.21 -11.85
CA VAL A 142 -9.58 29.48 -12.50
C VAL A 142 -8.28 30.20 -12.86
N SER A 143 -7.68 29.97 -14.03
CA SER A 143 -6.40 30.59 -14.37
C SER A 143 -6.54 32.02 -14.90
N GLY A 144 -5.86 32.97 -14.26
CA GLY A 144 -5.38 34.19 -14.91
C GLY A 144 -6.43 35.22 -15.39
N VAL A 145 -5.90 36.31 -15.97
CA VAL A 145 -6.57 37.57 -16.30
C VAL A 145 -7.95 37.35 -16.94
N GLN A 146 -9.02 37.78 -16.25
CA GLN A 146 -10.46 37.69 -16.60
C GLN A 146 -11.29 36.56 -15.93
N ASN A 147 -10.77 35.79 -14.97
CA ASN A 147 -11.51 34.72 -14.28
C ASN A 147 -12.03 33.61 -15.23
N GLU A 148 -11.29 33.31 -16.30
CA GLU A 148 -11.67 32.19 -17.17
C GLU A 148 -11.37 30.86 -16.45
N VAL A 149 -12.37 29.98 -16.47
CA VAL A 149 -12.23 28.59 -16.01
C VAL A 149 -11.41 27.86 -17.06
N THR A 150 -10.18 27.48 -16.75
CA THR A 150 -9.25 27.03 -17.79
C THR A 150 -9.10 25.53 -17.89
N SER A 151 -9.39 24.74 -16.86
CA SER A 151 -9.42 23.28 -17.00
C SER A 151 -10.04 22.52 -15.83
N LYS A 152 -10.51 21.31 -16.17
CA LYS A 152 -10.89 20.26 -15.23
C LYS A 152 -9.63 19.72 -14.54
N ILE A 153 -9.69 19.55 -13.22
CA ILE A 153 -8.67 18.84 -12.46
C ILE A 153 -8.81 17.34 -12.69
N GLU A 154 -7.70 16.69 -13.01
CA GLU A 154 -7.58 15.24 -13.15
C GLU A 154 -6.70 14.71 -12.00
N HIS A 155 -7.07 13.58 -11.39
CA HIS A 155 -6.24 12.89 -10.40
C HIS A 155 -5.66 11.61 -11.00
N LYS A 156 -4.37 11.34 -10.74
CA LYS A 156 -3.66 10.17 -11.26
C LYS A 156 -2.61 9.69 -10.28
N ILE A 157 -2.40 8.37 -10.19
CA ILE A 157 -1.27 7.82 -9.45
C ILE A 157 0.00 7.90 -10.31
N ILE A 158 1.03 8.58 -9.81
CA ILE A 158 2.36 8.71 -10.43
C ILE A 158 3.39 8.20 -9.44
N ALA A 159 4.14 7.17 -9.83
CA ALA A 159 5.15 6.53 -8.96
C ALA A 159 4.61 6.13 -7.56
N GLY A 160 3.32 5.76 -7.47
CA GLY A 160 2.67 5.41 -6.20
C GLY A 160 2.11 6.59 -5.40
N SER A 161 2.38 7.84 -5.81
CA SER A 161 1.82 9.04 -5.19
C SER A 161 0.59 9.56 -5.93
N ASP A 162 -0.37 10.10 -5.19
CA ASP A 162 -1.50 10.82 -5.78
C ASP A 162 -1.03 12.15 -6.38
N ALA A 163 -1.36 12.35 -7.66
CA ALA A 163 -0.97 13.51 -8.43
C ALA A 163 -2.20 14.28 -8.90
N THR A 164 -2.14 15.60 -8.75
CA THR A 164 -3.13 16.53 -9.28
C THR A 164 -2.62 17.07 -10.61
N ILE A 165 -3.38 16.84 -11.68
CA ILE A 165 -3.08 17.25 -13.04
C ILE A 165 -4.07 18.32 -13.48
N PHE A 166 -3.57 19.42 -14.03
CA PHE A 166 -4.41 20.53 -14.48
C PHE A 166 -3.72 21.31 -15.60
N TYR A 167 -4.51 21.98 -16.42
CA TYR A 167 -4.03 22.89 -17.45
C TYR A 167 -4.16 24.35 -16.99
N TRP A 168 -3.08 25.10 -17.13
CA TRP A 168 -3.00 26.51 -16.75
C TRP A 168 -2.62 27.36 -17.96
N TRP A 169 -3.22 28.55 -18.09
CA TRP A 169 -2.96 29.48 -19.20
C TRP A 169 -2.73 30.90 -18.71
N GLY A 170 -1.60 31.49 -19.10
CA GLY A 170 -1.21 32.85 -18.79
C GLY A 170 -0.86 33.66 -20.04
N VAL A 171 -0.44 34.92 -19.81
CA VAL A 171 -0.14 35.88 -20.90
C VAL A 171 1.02 35.41 -21.79
N SER A 172 1.99 34.71 -21.21
CA SER A 172 3.23 34.29 -21.89
C SER A 172 3.20 32.85 -22.42
N GLY A 173 2.06 32.17 -22.32
CA GLY A 173 1.90 30.76 -22.63
C GLY A 173 1.07 30.03 -21.60
N GLY A 174 0.88 28.73 -21.81
CA GLY A 174 0.17 27.85 -20.89
C GLY A 174 0.71 26.44 -20.96
N GLY A 175 0.09 25.50 -20.27
CA GLY A 175 0.64 24.16 -20.19
C GLY A 175 -0.12 23.22 -19.28
N ASP A 176 0.16 21.93 -19.44
CA ASP A 176 -0.25 20.95 -18.45
C ASP A 176 0.72 20.98 -17.28
N ASN A 177 0.18 20.78 -16.09
CA ASN A 177 0.91 20.71 -14.83
C ASN A 177 0.52 19.39 -14.16
N ALA A 178 1.49 18.71 -13.59
CA ALA A 178 1.29 17.57 -12.70
C ALA A 178 2.04 17.86 -11.40
N VAL A 179 1.30 17.87 -10.29
CA VAL A 179 1.85 18.16 -8.97
C VAL A 179 1.60 16.97 -8.04
N PHE A 180 2.66 16.47 -7.43
CA PHE A 180 2.61 15.34 -6.51
C PHE A 180 3.75 15.39 -5.50
N LYS A 181 3.63 14.64 -4.40
CA LYS A 181 4.61 14.63 -3.30
C LYS A 181 5.19 13.25 -3.02
N ASN A 182 6.38 13.22 -2.46
CA ASN A 182 6.99 12.08 -1.78
C ASN A 182 7.73 12.59 -0.53
N GLY A 183 7.19 12.33 0.67
CA GLY A 183 7.66 13.00 1.87
C GLY A 183 7.39 14.50 1.83
N ASN A 184 8.38 15.27 2.29
CA ASN A 184 8.36 16.73 2.26
C ASN A 184 8.79 17.32 0.91
N ILE A 185 9.06 16.49 -0.10
CA ILE A 185 9.44 16.95 -1.43
C ILE A 185 8.20 16.93 -2.33
N LEU A 186 7.89 18.09 -2.90
CA LEU A 186 6.88 18.30 -3.92
C LEU A 186 7.53 18.45 -5.29
N TYR A 187 7.01 17.70 -6.25
CA TYR A 187 7.41 17.71 -7.65
C TYR A 187 6.33 18.39 -8.46
N HIS A 188 6.71 19.42 -9.21
CA HIS A 188 5.86 20.10 -10.16
C HIS A 188 6.44 19.86 -11.56
N LEU A 189 5.81 18.96 -12.30
CA LEU A 189 6.12 18.73 -13.70
C LEU A 189 5.23 19.60 -14.57
N GLN A 190 5.82 20.42 -15.43
CA GLN A 190 5.08 21.31 -16.31
C GLN A 190 5.48 21.08 -17.77
N ARG A 191 4.46 20.92 -18.63
CA ARG A 191 4.59 20.98 -20.09
C ARG A 191 4.31 22.40 -20.53
N HIS A 192 5.35 23.21 -20.65
CA HIS A 192 5.22 24.61 -21.09
C HIS A 192 5.00 24.71 -22.60
N LEU A 193 3.96 25.43 -22.99
CA LEU A 193 3.65 25.81 -24.35
C LEU A 193 4.02 27.29 -24.52
N ALA A 194 5.01 27.58 -25.35
CA ALA A 194 5.32 28.95 -25.72
C ALA A 194 4.15 29.56 -26.53
N GLY A 195 3.79 30.81 -26.22
CA GLY A 195 2.65 31.51 -26.80
C GLY A 195 2.64 31.60 -28.34
N SER A 196 1.43 31.82 -28.89
CA SER A 196 1.06 31.92 -30.33
C SER A 196 1.76 30.99 -31.32
N LEU A 197 2.18 29.79 -30.91
CA LEU A 197 2.58 28.78 -31.88
C LEU A 197 1.33 28.40 -32.69
N GLU A 198 1.20 28.99 -33.87
CA GLU A 198 0.13 28.70 -34.84
C GLU A 198 0.18 27.24 -35.31
N ASN A 199 1.32 26.57 -35.13
CA ASN A 199 1.56 25.19 -35.54
C ASN A 199 1.61 24.23 -34.33
N PRO A 200 0.66 23.30 -34.20
CA PRO A 200 0.69 22.24 -33.20
C PRO A 200 1.97 21.40 -33.20
N GLU A 201 2.64 21.25 -34.37
CA GLU A 201 3.89 20.50 -34.51
C GLU A 201 5.09 21.17 -33.82
N ASP A 202 4.96 22.47 -33.50
CA ASP A 202 6.00 23.20 -32.79
C ASP A 202 5.89 23.09 -31.27
N THR A 203 4.81 22.51 -30.76
CA THR A 203 4.59 22.29 -29.33
C THR A 203 5.10 20.93 -28.87
N VAL A 204 5.39 20.81 -27.57
CA VAL A 204 5.59 19.48 -26.96
C VAL A 204 4.25 18.75 -26.91
N PRO A 205 4.09 17.57 -27.55
CA PRO A 205 2.81 16.87 -27.56
C PRO A 205 2.38 16.45 -26.14
N ARG A 206 1.07 16.52 -25.82
CA ARG A 206 0.56 16.06 -24.51
C ARG A 206 0.89 14.59 -24.25
N LYS A 207 0.82 13.76 -25.31
CA LYS A 207 1.22 12.34 -25.26
C LYS A 207 2.64 12.16 -24.72
N LEU A 208 3.58 13.03 -25.09
CA LEU A 208 4.96 12.94 -24.62
C LEU A 208 5.06 13.23 -23.11
N PHE A 209 4.33 14.25 -22.65
CA PHE A 209 4.25 14.58 -21.22
C PHE A 209 3.63 13.43 -20.42
N ASP A 210 2.53 12.85 -20.91
CA ASP A 210 1.90 11.68 -20.27
C ASP A 210 2.85 10.47 -20.21
N GLN A 211 3.68 10.27 -21.25
CA GLN A 211 4.71 9.23 -21.28
C GLN A 211 5.82 9.50 -20.26
N MET A 212 6.32 10.74 -20.16
CA MET A 212 7.29 11.11 -19.12
C MET A 212 6.73 10.90 -17.71
N LEU A 213 5.49 11.30 -17.46
CA LEU A 213 4.82 11.03 -16.17
C LEU A 213 4.70 9.53 -15.89
N SER A 214 4.39 8.71 -16.91
CA SER A 214 4.30 7.25 -16.75
C SER A 214 5.65 6.56 -16.50
N ALA A 215 6.73 7.18 -16.96
CA ALA A 215 8.10 6.71 -16.77
C ALA A 215 8.78 7.31 -15.53
N PHE A 216 8.13 8.24 -14.84
CA PHE A 216 8.63 8.83 -13.60
C PHE A 216 8.62 7.79 -12.49
N LYS A 217 9.71 7.72 -11.73
CA LYS A 217 9.84 6.84 -10.56
C LYS A 217 10.55 7.58 -9.45
N PHE A 218 10.12 7.32 -8.22
CA PHE A 218 10.98 7.61 -7.08
C PHE A 218 12.13 6.61 -7.07
N ILE A 219 13.32 7.12 -6.80
CA ILE A 219 14.42 6.27 -6.42
C ILE A 219 14.10 5.82 -5.00
N ASP A 220 13.95 4.53 -4.82
CA ASP A 220 13.91 3.94 -3.49
C ASP A 220 15.25 4.25 -2.83
N LYS A 221 15.32 5.36 -2.07
CA LYS A 221 16.41 5.53 -1.11
C LYS A 221 16.36 4.28 -0.24
N THR A 222 17.42 3.48 -0.30
CA THR A 222 17.41 2.20 0.37
C THR A 222 17.23 2.44 1.87
N ILE A 223 16.78 1.43 2.60
CA ILE A 223 16.67 1.52 4.06
C ILE A 223 17.98 2.07 4.64
N GLU A 224 19.13 1.66 4.10
CA GLU A 224 20.46 2.08 4.54
C GLU A 224 20.79 3.57 4.31
N GLU A 225 20.10 4.25 3.41
CA GLU A 225 20.28 5.69 3.15
C GLU A 225 19.36 6.56 4.01
N LYS A 226 18.21 6.03 4.43
CA LYS A 226 17.20 6.74 5.26
C LYS A 226 17.33 6.45 6.75
N PHE A 227 17.82 5.27 7.09
CA PHE A 227 18.13 4.83 8.44
C PHE A 227 19.64 4.70 8.55
N ASP A 228 20.19 5.08 9.70
CA ASP A 228 21.59 4.75 9.99
C ASP A 228 21.70 3.22 9.97
N SER A 229 22.25 2.67 8.89
CA SER A 229 22.29 1.22 8.66
C SER A 229 22.99 0.48 9.81
N GLU A 230 23.90 1.15 10.51
CA GLU A 230 24.58 0.64 11.70
C GLU A 230 23.64 0.49 12.91
N LYS A 231 22.51 1.19 12.92
CA LYS A 231 21.46 1.13 13.96
C LYS A 231 20.34 0.14 13.63
N ILE A 232 20.32 -0.47 12.45
CA ILE A 232 19.34 -1.51 12.13
C ILE A 232 19.85 -2.84 12.65
N GLU A 233 19.23 -3.31 13.73
CA GLU A 233 19.58 -4.59 14.36
C GLU A 233 19.03 -5.78 13.56
N LYS A 234 17.85 -5.61 12.95
CA LYS A 234 17.16 -6.70 12.25
C LYS A 234 16.18 -6.15 11.21
N LEU A 235 16.18 -6.76 10.02
CA LEU A 235 15.23 -6.52 8.94
C LEU A 235 14.50 -7.83 8.59
N VAL A 236 13.17 -7.79 8.46
CA VAL A 236 12.34 -8.93 8.09
C VAL A 236 11.40 -8.51 6.96
N SER A 237 11.51 -9.18 5.81
CA SER A 237 10.55 -9.06 4.71
C SER A 237 9.41 -10.07 4.86
N PHE A 238 8.19 -9.65 4.54
CA PHE A 238 7.03 -10.51 4.40
C PHE A 238 6.12 -9.95 3.29
N TYR A 239 5.09 -10.70 2.89
CA TYR A 239 4.10 -10.22 1.91
C TYR A 239 2.74 -10.07 2.60
N ASP A 240 1.96 -9.05 2.28
CA ASP A 240 0.58 -8.89 2.77
C ASP A 240 -0.43 -9.80 2.03
N SER A 241 -1.73 -9.67 2.32
CA SER A 241 -2.80 -10.44 1.67
C SER A 241 -2.93 -10.15 0.17
N ASN A 242 -2.46 -8.99 -0.30
CA ASN A 242 -2.44 -8.56 -1.70
C ASN A 242 -1.13 -8.93 -2.43
N ARG A 243 -0.23 -9.69 -1.78
CA ARG A 243 1.13 -10.01 -2.27
C ARG A 243 2.03 -8.78 -2.46
N ILE A 244 1.76 -7.69 -1.74
CA ILE A 244 2.66 -6.55 -1.69
C ILE A 244 3.73 -6.85 -0.63
N GLU A 245 5.00 -6.67 -0.97
CA GLU A 245 6.08 -6.82 0.01
C GLU A 245 5.96 -5.75 1.10
N LYS A 246 6.10 -6.17 2.35
CA LYS A 246 6.14 -5.34 3.55
C LYS A 246 7.44 -5.64 4.28
N LYS A 247 8.03 -4.62 4.90
CA LYS A 247 9.31 -4.75 5.62
C LYS A 247 9.13 -4.25 7.05
N ILE A 248 9.64 -5.03 8.00
CA ILE A 248 9.74 -4.63 9.41
C ILE A 248 11.22 -4.49 9.71
N PHE A 249 11.61 -3.40 10.33
CA PHE A 249 12.96 -3.27 10.86
C PHE A 249 12.92 -2.86 12.33
N VAL A 250 13.85 -3.44 13.10
CA VAL A 250 14.13 -3.03 14.47
C VAL A 250 15.24 -2.01 14.40
N TYR A 251 14.92 -0.79 14.82
CA TYR A 251 15.82 0.34 14.77
C TYR A 251 16.25 0.70 16.19
N ASN A 252 17.55 0.57 16.45
CA ASN A 252 18.13 0.86 17.74
C ASN A 252 18.38 2.37 17.86
N THR A 253 17.47 3.07 18.53
CA THR A 253 17.64 4.49 18.81
C THR A 253 18.35 4.63 20.15
N PHE A 254 19.69 4.56 20.17
CA PHE A 254 20.46 5.00 21.33
C PHE A 254 20.29 6.53 21.50
N ASP A 255 19.12 6.96 21.95
CA ASP A 255 19.01 8.21 22.69
C ASP A 255 19.74 8.04 24.04
N GLU A 256 19.89 9.12 24.80
CA GLU A 256 20.54 9.09 26.12
C GLU A 256 19.86 8.13 27.12
N ASN A 257 18.68 7.58 26.76
CA ASN A 257 17.85 6.69 27.56
C ASN A 257 17.89 5.22 27.09
N GLY A 258 18.57 4.89 25.98
CA GLY A 258 18.71 3.53 25.47
C GLY A 258 17.40 2.91 24.95
N GLN A 259 16.60 3.67 24.19
CA GLN A 259 15.32 3.19 23.66
C GLN A 259 15.48 2.32 22.40
N ILE A 260 14.75 1.22 22.31
CA ILE A 260 14.61 0.47 21.04
C ILE A 260 13.25 0.79 20.44
N ALA A 261 13.25 1.22 19.18
CA ALA A 261 12.04 1.51 18.43
C ALA A 261 11.85 0.47 17.31
N ILE A 262 10.62 -0.02 17.14
CA ILE A 262 10.28 -0.95 16.07
C ILE A 262 9.40 -0.22 15.07
N TYR A 263 9.72 -0.34 13.79
CA TYR A 263 8.99 0.31 12.71
C TYR A 263 8.48 -0.74 11.72
N LEU A 264 7.25 -0.54 11.26
CA LEU A 264 6.65 -1.27 10.14
C LEU A 264 6.47 -0.31 8.98
N THR A 265 6.97 -0.67 7.81
CA THR A 265 6.83 0.13 6.59
C THR A 265 6.29 -0.74 5.45
N ASP A 266 5.63 -0.09 4.50
CA ASP A 266 5.32 -0.72 3.23
C ASP A 266 6.57 -0.87 2.36
N GLY A 267 6.45 -1.58 1.24
CA GLY A 267 7.57 -1.80 0.31
C GLY A 267 8.25 -0.52 -0.19
N ASN A 268 7.62 0.66 0.00
CA ASN A 268 8.11 1.96 -0.47
C ASN A 268 8.99 2.70 0.55
N LEU A 269 9.15 2.19 1.78
CA LEU A 269 10.20 2.63 2.71
C LEU A 269 10.21 4.15 2.97
N THR A 270 9.05 4.79 3.09
CA THR A 270 8.97 6.22 3.43
C THR A 270 8.77 6.40 4.94
N TRP A 271 9.31 7.50 5.51
CA TRP A 271 9.06 7.84 6.92
C TRP A 271 7.57 8.02 7.18
N ASP A 272 6.84 8.57 6.20
CA ASP A 272 5.39 8.75 6.28
C ASP A 272 4.63 7.42 6.32
N SER A 273 5.19 6.34 5.75
CA SER A 273 4.61 5.00 5.81
C SER A 273 5.14 4.16 6.97
N ALA A 274 6.20 4.61 7.65
CA ALA A 274 6.79 3.92 8.78
C ALA A 274 5.93 4.12 10.04
N ILE A 275 5.13 3.13 10.37
CA ILE A 275 4.36 3.10 11.60
C ILE A 275 5.30 2.66 12.72
N LYS A 276 5.58 3.58 13.64
CA LYS A 276 6.26 3.24 14.89
C LYS A 276 5.34 2.33 15.70
N ILE A 277 5.78 1.08 15.90
CA ILE A 277 5.02 0.05 16.59
C ILE A 277 5.15 0.21 18.11
N ILE A 278 6.38 0.35 18.62
CA ILE A 278 6.62 0.35 20.07
C ILE A 278 7.90 1.09 20.44
N ASP A 279 7.88 1.76 21.59
CA ASP A 279 9.07 2.19 22.33
C ASP A 279 9.33 1.22 23.47
N ILE A 280 10.53 0.66 23.50
CA ILE A 280 10.96 -0.19 24.60
C ILE A 280 12.02 0.58 25.39
N VAL A 281 11.62 1.04 26.58
CA VAL A 281 12.53 1.66 27.55
C VAL A 281 13.03 0.56 28.48
N GLY A 282 14.33 0.24 28.40
CA GLY A 282 14.93 -0.74 29.30
C GLY A 282 16.41 -0.95 29.05
N SER A 283 17.23 -0.72 30.07
CA SER A 283 18.70 -0.80 30.06
C SER A 283 19.29 -2.20 29.84
N ASP A 284 18.47 -3.21 29.52
CA ASP A 284 18.87 -4.62 29.65
C ASP A 284 18.37 -5.53 28.51
N ILE A 285 18.10 -4.95 27.34
CA ILE A 285 17.90 -5.73 26.10
C ILE A 285 19.30 -6.09 25.56
N ARG A 286 20.05 -6.89 26.32
CA ARG A 286 21.37 -7.40 25.89
C ARG A 286 21.27 -8.62 24.98
N ASN A 287 20.07 -9.18 24.82
CA ASN A 287 19.81 -10.34 23.98
C ASN A 287 18.88 -9.94 22.83
N SER A 288 19.31 -10.20 21.60
CA SER A 288 18.65 -9.80 20.35
C SER A 288 17.16 -10.15 20.36
N PRO A 289 16.26 -9.22 19.96
CA PRO A 289 14.84 -9.51 19.86
C PRO A 289 14.60 -10.66 18.87
N PHE A 290 13.86 -11.68 19.33
CA PHE A 290 13.48 -12.79 18.47
C PHE A 290 12.21 -12.42 17.71
N ILE A 291 12.38 -11.84 16.52
CA ILE A 291 11.25 -11.60 15.61
C ILE A 291 10.92 -12.92 14.90
N SER A 292 9.68 -13.38 15.00
CA SER A 292 9.15 -14.53 14.27
C SER A 292 7.84 -14.13 13.59
N ALA A 293 7.77 -14.20 12.26
CA ALA A 293 6.54 -13.97 11.53
C ALA A 293 5.81 -15.30 11.30
N GLY A 294 4.56 -15.40 11.78
CA GLY A 294 3.71 -16.56 11.54
C GLY A 294 2.84 -16.37 10.29
N VAL A 295 2.72 -17.40 9.46
CA VAL A 295 1.85 -17.37 8.28
C VAL A 295 0.56 -18.14 8.58
N GLY A 296 -0.53 -17.42 8.84
CA GLY A 296 -1.91 -17.95 8.93
C GLY A 296 -2.85 -17.23 7.95
N GLU A 297 -4.15 -17.62 7.91
CA GLU A 297 -5.16 -16.99 7.01
C GLU A 297 -5.32 -15.49 7.25
N LYS A 298 -5.04 -15.02 8.47
CA LYS A 298 -4.69 -13.61 8.75
C LYS A 298 -3.22 -13.54 9.14
N LYS A 299 -2.51 -12.57 8.59
CA LYS A 299 -1.05 -12.42 8.81
C LYS A 299 -0.83 -11.57 10.06
N TYR A 300 -0.23 -12.17 11.08
CA TYR A 300 0.20 -11.47 12.29
C TYR A 300 1.71 -11.44 12.35
N ILE A 301 2.24 -10.32 12.81
CA ILE A 301 3.65 -10.18 13.17
C ILE A 301 3.73 -10.43 14.67
N VAL A 302 4.48 -11.45 15.08
CA VAL A 302 4.77 -11.69 16.49
C VAL A 302 6.20 -11.25 16.76
N ILE A 303 6.32 -10.25 17.62
CA ILE A 303 7.60 -9.77 18.08
C ILE A 303 7.77 -10.26 19.52
N GLU A 304 8.71 -11.18 19.71
CA GLU A 304 9.10 -11.66 21.02
C GLU A 304 10.23 -10.78 21.56
N LEU A 305 9.89 -9.95 22.55
CA LEU A 305 10.85 -9.07 23.22
C LEU A 305 11.30 -9.74 24.51
N ARG A 306 12.56 -10.18 24.57
CA ARG A 306 13.16 -10.77 25.78
C ARG A 306 13.96 -9.71 26.54
N GLY A 307 13.45 -9.26 27.67
CA GLY A 307 14.23 -8.57 28.69
C GLY A 307 14.88 -9.55 29.67
N SER A 308 15.69 -9.05 30.60
CA SER A 308 16.35 -9.86 31.64
C SER A 308 15.36 -10.61 32.53
N ASP A 309 14.21 -10.00 32.84
CA ASP A 309 13.21 -10.58 33.75
C ASP A 309 11.82 -10.79 33.13
N ASN A 310 11.56 -10.25 31.93
CA ASN A 310 10.23 -10.26 31.33
C ASN A 310 10.28 -10.54 29.83
N LEU A 311 9.33 -11.37 29.39
CA LEU A 311 8.97 -11.50 27.99
C LEU A 311 7.83 -10.51 27.69
N THR A 312 7.89 -9.81 26.55
CA THR A 312 6.75 -9.00 26.08
C THR A 312 6.39 -9.49 24.68
N LEU A 313 5.11 -9.81 24.50
CA LEU A 313 4.58 -10.20 23.21
C LEU A 313 3.93 -8.97 22.56
N VAL A 314 4.44 -8.59 21.40
CA VAL A 314 3.75 -7.63 20.54
C VAL A 314 3.20 -8.40 19.35
N ILE A 315 1.88 -8.39 19.24
CA ILE A 315 1.17 -8.95 18.08
C ILE A 315 0.67 -7.76 17.27
N ALA A 316 1.15 -7.58 16.05
CA ALA A 316 0.55 -6.65 15.10
C ALA A 316 -0.30 -7.43 14.10
N ASP A 317 -1.53 -7.01 13.86
CA ASP A 317 -2.34 -7.55 12.77
C ASP A 317 -2.02 -6.87 11.42
N GLU A 318 -2.69 -7.31 10.35
CA GLU A 318 -2.49 -6.78 9.00
C GLU A 318 -2.87 -5.29 8.85
N LYS A 319 -3.63 -4.73 9.79
CA LYS A 319 -4.00 -3.31 9.84
C LYS A 319 -3.04 -2.48 10.68
N GLY A 320 -2.05 -3.12 11.31
CA GLY A 320 -1.14 -2.48 12.25
C GLY A 320 -1.74 -2.29 13.64
N ASP A 321 -2.90 -2.89 13.93
CA ASP A 321 -3.46 -2.85 15.29
C ASP A 321 -2.59 -3.71 16.20
N LEU A 322 -2.14 -3.10 17.30
CA LEU A 322 -1.21 -3.73 18.23
C LEU A 322 -1.95 -4.33 19.43
N ILE A 323 -1.68 -5.61 19.67
CA ILE A 323 -1.96 -6.26 20.93
C ILE A 323 -0.62 -6.46 21.63
N VAL A 324 -0.27 -5.50 22.50
CA VAL A 324 0.87 -5.62 23.41
C VAL A 324 0.36 -6.26 24.70
N LYS A 325 0.80 -7.48 24.99
CA LYS A 325 0.51 -8.16 26.26
C LYS A 325 1.83 -8.48 26.95
N PRO A 326 2.09 -7.91 28.15
CA PRO A 326 3.21 -8.34 28.97
C PRO A 326 3.06 -9.84 29.27
N PHE A 327 4.10 -10.64 29.12
CA PHE A 327 4.02 -12.07 29.41
C PHE A 327 3.68 -12.35 30.88
N THR A 328 4.04 -11.43 31.78
CA THR A 328 3.61 -11.45 33.18
C THR A 328 2.09 -11.43 33.32
N SER A 329 1.37 -10.74 32.43
CA SER A 329 -0.10 -10.77 32.41
C SER A 329 -0.63 -12.14 32.02
N LEU A 330 0.01 -12.83 31.06
CA LEU A 330 -0.36 -14.19 30.66
C LEU A 330 -0.19 -15.18 31.84
N ILE A 331 0.91 -15.08 32.58
CA ILE A 331 1.14 -15.91 33.79
C ILE A 331 0.17 -15.54 34.92
N TYR A 332 -0.12 -14.26 35.10
CA TYR A 332 -1.03 -13.80 36.15
C TYR A 332 -2.47 -14.25 35.90
N GLU A 333 -2.91 -14.18 34.64
CA GLU A 333 -4.23 -14.63 34.19
C GLU A 333 -4.35 -16.17 34.17
N ASN A 334 -3.22 -16.89 34.11
CA ASN A 334 -3.17 -18.36 34.06
C ASN A 334 -2.13 -18.92 35.05
N PRO A 335 -2.44 -18.99 36.36
CA PRO A 335 -1.52 -19.43 37.41
C PRO A 335 -0.89 -20.80 37.19
N GLU A 336 -1.51 -21.67 36.40
CA GLU A 336 -1.02 -22.98 35.99
C GLU A 336 0.21 -22.92 35.07
N LEU A 337 0.51 -21.77 34.47
CA LEU A 337 1.73 -21.54 33.67
C LEU A 337 2.93 -21.16 34.56
N LYS A 338 2.72 -20.90 35.85
CA LYS A 338 3.79 -20.54 36.78
C LYS A 338 4.81 -21.69 36.88
N GLY A 339 6.08 -21.38 36.61
CA GLY A 339 7.19 -22.34 36.65
C GLY A 339 7.49 -23.05 35.32
N TYR A 340 6.80 -22.69 34.23
CA TYR A 340 7.11 -23.15 32.88
C TYR A 340 7.78 -22.05 32.06
N ASN A 341 8.72 -22.44 31.19
CA ASN A 341 9.11 -21.66 30.03
C ASN A 341 8.06 -21.83 28.94
N ILE A 342 7.50 -20.74 28.44
CA ILE A 342 6.50 -20.77 27.39
C ILE A 342 7.17 -20.43 26.07
N PHE A 343 6.98 -21.28 25.07
CA PHE A 343 7.49 -21.11 23.71
C PHE A 343 6.31 -21.00 22.75
N PHE A 344 6.19 -19.91 22.01
CA PHE A 344 5.14 -19.78 20.99
C PHE A 344 5.43 -20.73 19.83
N GLU A 345 4.41 -21.43 19.33
CA GLU A 345 4.58 -22.36 18.22
C GLU A 345 3.99 -21.80 16.92
N TYR A 346 2.65 -21.74 16.82
CA TYR A 346 1.95 -21.31 15.62
C TYR A 346 0.57 -20.75 15.95
N TRP A 347 0.03 -19.96 15.03
CA TRP A 347 -1.34 -19.45 15.12
C TRP A 347 -2.33 -20.51 14.63
N GLU A 348 -3.35 -20.80 15.44
CA GLU A 348 -4.45 -21.68 15.05
C GLU A 348 -5.51 -20.91 14.26
N SER A 349 -5.76 -19.66 14.66
CA SER A 349 -6.77 -18.80 14.05
C SER A 349 -6.41 -17.33 14.20
N SER A 350 -7.25 -16.42 13.67
CA SER A 350 -7.06 -14.98 13.86
C SER A 350 -7.15 -14.49 15.31
N SER A 351 -7.68 -15.30 16.21
CA SER A 351 -7.88 -14.91 17.61
C SER A 351 -7.18 -15.84 18.58
N SER A 352 -6.39 -16.82 18.10
CA SER A 352 -5.78 -17.80 18.99
C SER A 352 -4.48 -18.39 18.46
N PHE A 353 -3.54 -18.64 19.37
CA PHE A 353 -2.25 -19.26 19.05
C PHE A 353 -1.90 -20.38 20.02
N TRP A 354 -1.13 -21.35 19.54
CA TRP A 354 -0.54 -22.39 20.37
C TRP A 354 0.77 -21.92 20.98
N ALA A 355 0.92 -22.17 22.27
CA ALA A 355 2.17 -22.03 23.00
C ALA A 355 2.49 -23.33 23.76
N ARG A 356 3.76 -23.70 23.77
CA ARG A 356 4.31 -24.86 24.46
C ARG A 356 4.84 -24.44 25.82
N ALA A 357 4.30 -25.00 26.90
CA ALA A 357 4.81 -24.85 28.25
C ALA A 357 5.80 -25.99 28.57
N VAL A 358 7.05 -25.65 28.88
CA VAL A 358 8.12 -26.61 29.20
C VAL A 358 8.70 -26.26 30.58
N SER A 359 8.66 -27.19 31.53
CA SER A 359 9.23 -26.96 32.85
C SER A 359 10.77 -26.96 32.80
N PHE A 360 11.40 -26.38 33.82
CA PHE A 360 12.81 -26.67 34.09
C PHE A 360 13.00 -28.13 34.51
N ALA A 361 14.24 -28.63 34.43
CA ALA A 361 14.60 -30.02 34.72
C ALA A 361 14.01 -30.52 36.05
N GLU A 362 13.38 -31.70 36.01
CA GLU A 362 12.59 -32.35 37.08
C GLU A 362 11.19 -31.77 37.37
N GLY A 363 10.71 -30.82 36.56
CA GLY A 363 9.36 -30.27 36.69
C GLY A 363 8.22 -31.12 36.06
N PRO A 364 6.97 -30.66 36.21
CA PRO A 364 5.79 -31.31 35.63
C PRO A 364 5.87 -31.42 34.09
N PRO A 365 5.21 -32.43 33.49
CA PRO A 365 5.35 -32.74 32.07
C PRO A 365 4.94 -31.57 31.16
N PRO A 366 5.61 -31.39 30.01
CA PRO A 366 5.31 -30.30 29.09
C PRO A 366 3.92 -30.46 28.46
N PHE A 367 3.29 -29.34 28.15
CA PHE A 367 1.99 -29.31 27.49
C PHE A 367 1.89 -28.14 26.51
N LYS A 368 0.94 -28.21 25.58
CA LYS A 368 0.56 -27.09 24.72
C LYS A 368 -0.70 -26.44 25.28
N VAL A 369 -0.78 -25.12 25.15
CA VAL A 369 -1.98 -24.33 25.41
C VAL A 369 -2.35 -23.54 24.17
N LEU A 370 -3.62 -23.57 23.82
CA LEU A 370 -4.22 -22.64 22.87
C LEU A 370 -4.65 -21.42 23.67
N VAL A 371 -4.13 -20.25 23.33
CA VAL A 371 -4.37 -19.00 24.05
C VAL A 371 -5.18 -18.07 23.15
N ASP A 372 -6.22 -17.45 23.72
CA ASP A 372 -6.94 -16.36 23.06
C ASP A 372 -6.06 -15.11 23.01
N ALA A 373 -5.74 -14.63 21.82
CA ALA A 373 -4.78 -13.56 21.60
C ALA A 373 -5.24 -12.22 22.19
N LYS A 374 -6.55 -11.96 22.25
CA LYS A 374 -7.11 -10.70 22.75
C LYS A 374 -7.15 -10.68 24.27
N THR A 375 -7.60 -11.78 24.87
CA THR A 375 -7.88 -11.86 26.30
C THR A 375 -6.71 -12.43 27.10
N GLY A 376 -5.81 -13.21 26.49
CA GLY A 376 -4.73 -13.92 27.18
C GLY A 376 -5.18 -15.21 27.88
N LYS A 377 -6.46 -15.58 27.78
CA LYS A 377 -7.00 -16.78 28.46
C LYS A 377 -6.63 -18.05 27.70
N ILE A 378 -6.31 -19.11 28.44
CA ILE A 378 -6.18 -20.45 27.86
C ILE A 378 -7.56 -20.96 27.42
N ILE A 379 -7.69 -21.26 26.13
CA ILE A 379 -8.87 -21.85 25.49
C ILE A 379 -8.81 -23.38 25.60
N GLU A 380 -7.64 -23.96 25.33
CA GLU A 380 -7.45 -25.41 25.26
C GLU A 380 -6.08 -25.79 25.84
N LYS A 381 -5.99 -26.97 26.47
CA LYS A 381 -4.74 -27.54 26.99
C LYS A 381 -4.57 -28.98 26.50
N LYS A 382 -3.44 -29.29 25.88
CA LYS A 382 -3.09 -30.62 25.37
C LYS A 382 -1.76 -31.09 25.96
N PRO A 383 -1.64 -32.32 26.48
CA PRO A 383 -0.33 -32.87 26.82
C PRO A 383 0.55 -32.92 25.57
N LEU A 384 1.85 -32.64 25.68
CA LEU A 384 2.78 -33.04 24.61
C LEU A 384 2.88 -34.55 24.68
N SER A 385 2.36 -35.25 23.66
CA SER A 385 2.70 -36.66 23.46
C SER A 385 4.22 -36.76 23.35
N GLN A 386 4.83 -37.59 24.20
CA GLN A 386 6.29 -37.84 24.19
C GLN A 386 6.78 -38.32 22.84
#